data_AF-A0A562VH25-F1
#
_entry.id   AF-A0A562VH25-F1
#
_cell.length_a   1.000
_cell.length_b   1.000
_cell.length_c   1.000
_cell.angle_alpha   90.00
_cell.angle_beta   90.00
_cell.angle_gamma   90.00
#
_symmetry.space_group_name_H-M   'P 1'
#
loop_
_entity.id
_entity.type
_entity.pdbx_description
1 polymer ?
#
loop_
_entity_poly.entity_id
_entity_poly.type
_entity_poly.pdbx_seq_one_letter_code
_entity_poly.pdbx_strand_id
1 'polypeptide(L)' 'MAERVPGELRTLCLTCGGSGEVSIPRARIDQPGRITGDMEGRECWSCDGDGWIRQARRDGTDGTAPGEP' A
#
# COMPACT_ATOMS: atom_id res chain seq x y z
N MET A 1 21.14 27.53 12.27
CA MET A 1 21.23 26.29 11.47
C MET A 1 19.83 25.73 11.43
N ALA A 2 19.22 25.55 10.25
CA ALA A 2 17.83 25.09 10.15
C ALA A 2 17.75 23.63 10.63
N GLU A 3 17.00 23.40 11.69
CA GLU A 3 16.69 22.08 12.22
C GLU A 3 15.97 21.30 11.11
N ARG A 4 16.62 20.28 10.56
CA ARG A 4 15.98 19.38 9.60
C ARG A 4 15.01 18.53 10.40
N VAL A 5 13.77 19.01 10.55
CA VAL A 5 12.65 18.17 10.95
C VAL A 5 12.66 16.98 9.98
N PRO A 6 12.80 15.73 10.45
CA PRO A 6 12.79 14.57 9.58
C PRO A 6 11.51 14.65 8.75
N GLY A 7 11.64 14.86 7.44
CA GLY A 7 10.52 14.76 6.52
C GLY A 7 9.88 13.41 6.77
N GLU A 8 8.61 13.46 7.18
CA GLU A 8 7.72 12.36 7.60
C GLU A 8 8.32 10.97 7.40
N LEU A 9 8.54 10.21 8.48
CA LEU A 9 8.96 8.81 8.38
C LEU A 9 7.94 8.04 7.54
N ARG A 10 8.30 7.70 6.31
CA ARG A 10 7.48 6.88 5.41
C ARG A 10 7.92 5.42 5.52
N THR A 11 6.96 4.53 5.79
CA THR A 11 7.22 3.09 5.76
C THR A 11 6.91 2.56 4.38
N LEU A 12 7.81 1.76 3.80
CA LEU A 12 7.56 1.10 2.51
C LEU A 12 6.31 0.22 2.60
N CYS A 13 5.43 0.27 1.60
CA CYS A 13 4.33 -0.68 1.51
C CYS A 13 4.87 -2.05 1.10
N LEU A 14 4.82 -3.02 2.01
CA LEU A 14 5.32 -4.37 1.76
C LEU A 14 4.44 -5.18 0.79
N THR A 15 3.17 -4.77 0.59
CA THR A 15 2.26 -5.42 -0.34
C THR A 15 2.66 -5.19 -1.80
N CYS A 16 3.02 -3.96 -2.16
CA CYS A 16 3.47 -3.62 -3.52
C CYS A 16 5.00 -3.45 -3.63
N GLY A 17 5.74 -3.57 -2.52
CA GLY A 17 7.19 -3.36 -2.50
C GLY A 17 7.62 -1.93 -2.86
N GLY A 18 6.71 -0.95 -2.73
CA GLY A 18 6.99 0.45 -3.06
C GLY A 18 6.57 0.91 -4.46
N SER A 19 6.05 0.02 -5.31
CA SER A 19 5.65 0.39 -6.68
C SER A 19 4.36 1.22 -6.75
N GLY A 20 3.50 1.11 -5.72
CA GLY A 20 2.13 1.63 -5.78
C GLY A 20 1.14 0.71 -6.50
N GLU A 21 1.61 -0.39 -7.11
CA GLU A 21 0.77 -1.30 -7.90
C GLU A 21 1.00 -2.77 -7.53
N VAL A 22 -0.06 -3.56 -7.59
CA VAL A 22 -0.01 -5.03 -7.49
C VAL A 22 -0.30 -5.63 -8.86
N SER A 23 0.56 -6.54 -9.32
CA SER A 23 0.36 -7.24 -10.59
C SER A 23 -0.54 -8.45 -10.40
N ILE A 24 -1.63 -8.51 -11.16
CA ILE A 24 -2.61 -9.58 -11.11
C ILE A 24 -2.52 -10.39 -12.41
N PRO A 25 -2.18 -11.69 -12.34
CA PRO A 25 -2.21 -12.54 -13.52
C PRO A 25 -3.65 -12.71 -13.99
N ARG A 26 -3.88 -12.51 -15.28
CA ARG A 26 -5.15 -12.74 -15.95
C ARG A 26 -4.98 -13.79 -17.02
N ALA A 27 -6.01 -14.61 -17.21
CA ALA A 27 -6.08 -15.54 -18.31
C ALA A 27 -7.41 -15.36 -19.04
N ARG A 28 -7.38 -15.40 -20.36
CA ARG A 28 -8.58 -15.38 -21.19
C ARG A 28 -8.49 -16.42 -22.30
N ILE A 29 -9.66 -16.91 -22.70
CA ILE A 29 -9.80 -17.83 -23.83
C ILE A 29 -10.21 -16.99 -25.03
N ASP A 30 -9.27 -16.77 -25.94
CA ASP A 30 -9.51 -15.94 -27.14
C ASP A 30 -10.17 -16.74 -28.27
N GLN A 31 -9.95 -18.06 -28.27
CA GLN A 31 -10.51 -19.00 -29.23
C GLN A 31 -10.47 -20.42 -28.63
N PRO A 32 -11.29 -21.36 -29.13
CA PRO A 32 -11.30 -22.74 -28.63
C PRO A 32 -9.90 -23.35 -28.60
N GLY A 33 -9.50 -23.88 -27.44
CA GLY A 33 -8.21 -24.53 -27.25
C GLY A 33 -7.00 -23.60 -27.07
N ARG A 34 -7.16 -22.28 -27.05
CA ARG A 34 -6.07 -21.32 -26.78
C ARG A 34 -6.36 -20.48 -25.54
N ILE A 35 -5.46 -20.56 -24.56
CA ILE A 35 -5.44 -19.69 -23.38
C ILE A 35 -4.32 -18.67 -23.56
N THR A 36 -4.64 -17.38 -23.41
CA THR A 36 -3.64 -16.30 -23.37
C THR A 36 -3.57 -15.78 -21.94
N GLY A 37 -2.35 -15.71 -21.41
CA GLY A 37 -2.06 -15.10 -20.11
C GLY A 37 -1.51 -13.68 -20.27
N ASP A 38 -1.89 -12.78 -19.37
CA ASP A 38 -1.42 -11.40 -19.30
C ASP A 38 -1.23 -10.99 -17.83
N MET A 39 -0.57 -9.86 -17.58
CA MET A 39 -0.34 -9.30 -16.25
C MET A 39 -0.98 -7.91 -16.18
N GLU A 40 -2.04 -7.79 -15.39
CA GLU A 40 -2.75 -6.53 -15.19
C GLU A 40 -2.18 -5.80 -13.96
N GLY A 41 -1.71 -4.56 -14.14
CA GLY A 41 -1.39 -3.66 -13.01
C GLY A 41 -2.66 -3.12 -12.36
N ARG A 42 -2.76 -3.21 -11.04
CA ARG A 42 -3.85 -2.60 -10.26
C ARG A 42 -3.26 -1.75 -9.15
N GLU A 43 -3.91 -0.64 -8.85
CA GLU A 43 -3.53 0.20 -7.73
C GLU A 43 -3.47 -0.63 -6.43
N CYS A 44 -2.41 -0.46 -5.66
CA CYS A 44 -2.22 -1.18 -4.42
C CYS A 44 -3.14 -0.63 -3.33
N TRP A 45 -4.19 -1.38 -3.02
CA TRP A 45 -5.18 -1.06 -1.98
C TRP A 45 -4.58 -0.81 -0.58
N SER A 46 -3.40 -1.36 -0.28
CA SER A 46 -2.78 -1.20 1.05
C SER A 46 -2.13 0.16 1.24
N CYS A 47 -1.80 0.86 0.15
CA CYS A 47 -1.14 2.16 0.20
C CYS A 47 -1.82 3.19 -0.70
N ASP A 48 -3.03 2.91 -1.19
CA ASP A 48 -3.78 3.78 -2.10
C ASP A 48 -2.93 4.30 -3.28
N GLY A 49 -2.11 3.41 -3.85
CA GLY A 49 -1.24 3.77 -4.99
C GLY A 49 0.05 4.51 -4.64
N ASP A 50 0.27 4.93 -3.39
CA ASP A 50 1.44 5.75 -3.04
C ASP A 50 2.76 4.97 -3.00
N GLY A 51 2.72 3.65 -2.81
CA GLY A 51 3.89 2.81 -2.53
C GLY A 51 4.42 2.91 -1.09
N TRP A 52 3.86 3.81 -0.28
CA TRP A 52 4.26 4.05 1.11
C TRP A 52 3.04 3.99 2.02
N ILE A 53 3.20 3.37 3.19
CA ILE A 53 2.19 3.43 4.24
C ILE A 53 2.25 4.81 4.88
N ARG A 54 1.12 5.52 4.83
CA ARG A 54 0.92 6.73 5.62
C ARG A 54 0.80 6.28 7.07
N GLN A 55 1.85 6.54 7.87
CA GLN A 55 1.73 6.36 9.31
C GLN A 55 0.63 7.31 9.77
N ALA A 56 -0.37 6.78 10.49
CA ALA A 56 -1.30 7.63 11.21
C ALA A 56 -0.43 8.56 12.06
N ARG A 57 -0.53 9.88 11.83
CA ARG A 57 0.09 10.81 12.76
C ARG A 57 -0.48 10.45 14.11
N ARG A 58 0.38 10.03 15.02
CA ARG A 58 0.02 9.89 16.42
C ARG A 58 -0.14 11.31 16.91
N ASP A 59 -1.29 11.92 16.61
CA ASP A 59 -1.75 13.08 17.36
C ASP A 59 -1.73 12.59 18.81
N GLY A 60 -0.88 13.22 19.62
CA GLY A 60 -0.49 12.75 20.94
C GLY A 60 -1.64 12.82 21.95
N THR A 61 -2.72 12.09 21.72
CA THR A 61 -3.71 11.79 22.74
C THR A 61 -3.32 10.49 23.40
N ASP A 62 -2.94 10.66 24.66
CA ASP A 62 -2.53 9.68 25.66
C ASP A 62 -3.13 8.29 25.50
N GLY A 63 -2.27 7.28 25.70
CA GLY A 63 -2.66 5.89 25.91
C GLY A 63 -3.44 5.69 27.22
N THR A 64 -4.61 6.29 27.34
CA THR A 64 -5.62 5.86 28.30
C THR A 64 -6.52 4.87 27.59
N ALA A 65 -6.32 3.57 27.85
CA ALA A 65 -7.28 2.55 27.48
C ALA A 65 -8.66 2.95 28.03
N PRO A 66 -9.76 2.86 27.25
CA PRO A 66 -11.09 3.12 27.77
C PRO A 66 -11.36 2.15 28.91
N GLY A 67 -11.79 2.70 30.05
CA GLY A 67 -12.09 1.95 31.26
C GLY A 67 -13.00 0.76 31.00
N GLU A 68 -12.64 -0.38 31.59
CA GLU A 68 -13.54 -1.51 31.77
C GLU A 68 -14.47 -1.22 32.98
N PRO A 69 -15.73 -1.70 32.93
CA PRO A 69 -16.77 -1.42 33.92
C PRO A 69 -16.53 -2.06 35.30
#